data_AF-A0A817IAY8-F1
#
_entry.id   AF-A0A817IAY8-F1
#
_cell.length_a   1.000
_cell.length_b   1.000
_cell.length_c   1.000
_cell.angle_alpha   90.00
_cell.angle_beta   90.00
_cell.angle_gamma   90.00
#
_symmetry.space_group_name_H-M   'P 1'
#
loop_
_entity.id
_entity.type
_entity.pdbx_description
1 polymer ?
#
loop_
_entity_poly.entity_id
_entity_poly.type
_entity_poly.pdbx_seq_one_letter_code
_entity_poly.pdbx_strand_id
1 'polypeptide(L)'
;MYIRQYNPRLYLSLLFKHVKNLSTTSSNILKPYPSYVERQLEVVINTSSGDEFVEIDRETNIKLAKPTTSIRANINYVDTNPLGDKKQPIVLLVHGYPGTHESTKNFIEEFQRRNFRCIAPDMPC
;
A
#
# COMPACT_ATOMS: atom_id res chain seq x y z
N MET A 1 -33.35 14.30 -4.40
CA MET A 1 -32.62 13.73 -3.24
C MET A 1 -31.75 12.61 -3.78
N TYR A 2 -30.46 12.86 -4.02
CA TYR A 2 -29.55 11.86 -4.58
C TYR A 2 -28.93 11.03 -3.45
N ILE A 3 -29.18 9.72 -3.47
CA ILE A 3 -28.55 8.78 -2.54
C ILE A 3 -27.14 8.51 -3.05
N ARG A 4 -26.11 8.95 -2.30
CA ARG A 4 -24.72 8.57 -2.56
C ARG A 4 -24.54 7.09 -2.22
N GLN A 5 -24.59 6.20 -3.21
CA GLN A 5 -24.10 4.84 -3.03
C GLN A 5 -22.57 4.87 -3.10
N TYR A 6 -21.93 4.65 -1.96
CA TYR A 6 -20.48 4.56 -1.83
C TYR A 6 -20.04 3.19 -2.33
N ASN A 7 -19.38 3.13 -3.49
CA ASN A 7 -18.81 1.89 -4.01
C ASN A 7 -17.27 2.00 -4.03
N PRO A 8 -16.57 1.54 -2.98
CA PRO A 8 -15.14 1.80 -2.78
C PRO A 8 -14.25 1.17 -3.86
N ARG A 9 -14.72 0.11 -4.54
CA ARG A 9 -13.96 -0.59 -5.59
C ARG A 9 -13.75 0.26 -6.85
N LEU A 10 -14.74 1.08 -7.22
CA LEU A 10 -14.66 1.95 -8.40
C LEU A 10 -13.63 3.07 -8.21
N TYR A 11 -13.43 3.51 -6.96
CA TYR A 11 -12.50 4.59 -6.63
C TYR A 11 -11.04 4.19 -6.75
N LEU A 12 -10.66 2.95 -6.43
CA LEU A 12 -9.25 2.56 -6.44
C LEU A 12 -8.68 2.53 -7.87
N SER A 13 -9.42 1.96 -8.84
CA SER A 13 -9.04 1.98 -10.25
C SER A 13 -9.00 3.38 -10.85
N LEU A 14 -9.92 4.26 -10.43
CA LEU A 14 -9.92 5.66 -10.84
C LEU A 14 -8.76 6.43 -10.20
N LEU A 15 -8.43 6.14 -8.94
CA LEU A 15 -7.29 6.71 -8.24
C LEU A 15 -5.97 6.41 -8.94
N PHE A 16 -5.74 5.16 -9.35
CA PHE A 16 -4.52 4.78 -10.07
C PHE A 16 -4.34 5.51 -11.40
N LYS A 17 -5.43 5.83 -12.11
CA LYS A 17 -5.37 6.64 -13.36
C LYS A 17 -4.90 8.08 -13.11
N HIS A 18 -5.03 8.57 -11.88
CA HIS A 18 -4.69 9.94 -11.51
C HIS A 18 -3.46 10.03 -10.59
N VAL A 19 -2.73 8.94 -10.35
CA VAL A 19 -1.46 9.00 -9.60
C VAL A 19 -0.43 9.74 -10.44
N LYS A 20 -0.08 10.95 -10.02
CA LYS A 20 0.95 11.76 -10.70
C LYS A 20 2.33 11.43 -10.19
N ASN A 21 2.47 11.28 -8.87
CA ASN A 21 3.71 10.89 -8.24
C ASN A 21 3.46 10.11 -6.95
N LEU A 22 4.34 9.15 -6.69
CA LEU A 22 4.45 8.43 -5.45
C LEU A 22 5.65 8.98 -4.68
N SER A 23 5.43 9.47 -3.47
CA SER A 23 6.52 9.85 -2.56
C SER A 23 6.43 9.01 -1.29
N THR A 24 7.58 8.49 -0.87
CA THR A 24 7.72 7.68 0.34
C THR A 24 8.63 8.40 1.33
N THR A 25 8.17 8.57 2.56
CA THR A 25 8.98 9.16 3.63
C THR A 25 9.75 8.06 4.38
N SER A 26 10.83 8.44 5.08
CA SER A 26 11.72 7.57 5.87
C SER A 26 11.01 6.44 6.63
N SER A 27 11.58 5.23 6.58
CA SER A 27 11.07 4.08 7.32
C SER A 27 11.40 4.20 8.81
N ASN A 28 10.38 4.21 9.68
CA ASN A 28 10.58 4.11 11.12
C ASN A 28 10.62 2.64 11.54
N ILE A 29 11.49 2.27 12.48
CA ILE A 29 11.46 0.94 13.11
C ILE A 29 10.32 0.96 14.14
N LEU A 30 9.34 0.08 13.97
CA LEU A 30 8.21 -0.04 14.90
C LEU A 30 8.52 -1.01 16.02
N LYS A 31 8.84 -2.26 15.67
CA LYS A 31 9.05 -3.35 16.62
C LYS A 31 10.17 -4.28 16.15
N PRO A 32 11.17 -4.55 17.00
CA PRO A 32 12.10 -5.64 16.76
C PRO A 32 11.46 -6.97 17.21
N TYR A 33 11.32 -7.91 16.28
CA TYR A 33 11.06 -9.32 16.58
C TYR A 33 12.39 -10.10 16.58
N PRO A 34 12.46 -11.28 17.22
CA PRO A 34 13.68 -12.08 17.24
C PRO A 34 14.23 -12.42 15.85
N SER A 35 13.35 -12.59 14.86
CA SER A 35 13.68 -13.03 13.50
C SER A 35 13.72 -11.88 12.48
N TYR A 36 13.00 -10.77 12.70
CA TYR A 36 12.93 -9.66 11.76
C TYR A 36 12.55 -8.34 12.44
N VAL A 37 12.68 -7.24 11.70
CA VAL A 37 12.30 -5.91 12.18
C VAL A 37 11.06 -5.44 11.42
N GLU A 38 10.02 -5.10 12.15
CA GLU A 38 8.84 -4.41 11.61
C GLU A 38 9.14 -2.92 11.45
N ARG A 39 8.77 -2.38 10.30
CA ARG A 39 8.98 -1.00 9.89
C ARG A 39 7.66 -0.39 9.46
N GLN A 40 7.60 0.94 9.47
CA GLN A 40 6.48 1.68 8.90
C GLN A 40 6.98 2.64 7.84
N LEU A 41 6.26 2.67 6.72
CA LEU A 41 6.46 3.60 5.63
C LEU A 41 5.23 4.49 5.49
N GLU A 42 5.41 5.81 5.55
CA GLU A 42 4.36 6.73 5.08
C GLU A 42 4.46 6.80 3.56
N VAL A 43 3.38 6.38 2.90
CA VAL A 43 3.22 6.50 1.45
C VAL A 43 2.25 7.65 1.19
N VAL A 44 2.74 8.67 0.49
CA VAL A 44 1.94 9.79 0.04
C VAL A 44 1.74 9.66 -1.46
N ILE A 45 0.49 9.41 -1.84
CA ILE A 45 0.04 9.33 -3.22
C ILE A 45 -0.51 10.70 -3.59
N ASN A 46 0.24 11.41 -4.43
CA ASN A 46 -0.20 12.69 -4.96
C ASN A 46 -0.99 12.44 -6.24
N THR A 47 -2.28 12.74 -6.18
CA THR A 47 -3.15 12.69 -7.36
C THR A 47 -3.03 14.00 -8.14
N SER A 48 -3.10 13.94 -9.48
CA SER A 48 -3.05 15.16 -10.31
C SER A 48 -4.22 16.08 -9.99
N SER A 49 -3.92 17.24 -9.41
CA SER A 49 -4.83 18.38 -9.41
C SER A 49 -4.63 19.20 -10.70
N GLY A 50 -5.63 19.16 -11.59
CA GLY A 50 -5.72 19.97 -12.83
C GLY A 50 -5.95 19.08 -14.03
N ASP A 51 -7.07 19.11 -14.77
CA ASP A 51 -8.11 20.12 -14.95
C ASP A 51 -9.48 19.65 -14.42
N GLU A 52 -10.54 20.44 -14.62
CA GLU A 52 -11.92 20.11 -14.26
C GLU A 52 -12.46 18.95 -15.11
N PHE A 53 -12.34 17.70 -14.63
CA PHE A 53 -13.11 16.60 -15.20
C PHE A 53 -14.24 16.24 -14.25
N VAL A 54 -15.44 16.76 -14.56
CA VAL A 54 -16.69 16.14 -14.12
C VAL A 54 -16.90 14.94 -15.03
N GLU A 55 -16.52 13.75 -14.59
CA GLU A 55 -16.96 12.54 -15.28
C GLU A 55 -18.44 12.37 -14.96
N ILE A 56 -19.30 12.81 -15.87
CA ILE A 56 -20.72 12.49 -15.84
C ILE A 56 -20.82 11.06 -16.34
N ASP A 57 -20.97 10.12 -15.41
CA ASP A 57 -21.51 8.82 -15.78
C ASP A 57 -22.91 9.04 -16.37
N ARG A 58 -23.01 8.88 -17.70
CA ARG A 58 -24.23 9.17 -18.47
C ARG A 58 -25.37 8.21 -18.10
N GLU A 59 -25.08 7.08 -17.47
CA GLU A 59 -26.07 6.12 -17.03
C GLU A 59 -26.63 6.47 -15.65
N THR A 60 -25.82 7.05 -14.76
CA THR A 60 -26.19 7.26 -13.34
C THR A 60 -26.39 8.72 -12.92
N ASN A 61 -26.01 9.70 -13.75
CA ASN A 61 -26.11 11.15 -13.45
C ASN A 61 -25.43 11.56 -12.13
N ILE A 62 -24.43 10.82 -11.68
CA ILE A 62 -23.70 11.11 -10.44
C ILE A 62 -22.59 12.12 -10.73
N LYS A 63 -22.64 13.28 -10.07
CA LYS A 63 -21.54 14.26 -10.06
C LYS A 63 -20.57 13.90 -8.95
N LEU A 64 -19.38 13.41 -9.30
CA LEU A 64 -18.31 13.13 -8.34
C LEU A 64 -17.53 14.42 -8.04
N ALA A 65 -17.47 14.80 -6.77
CA ALA A 65 -16.63 15.92 -6.33
C ALA A 65 -15.14 15.54 -6.43
N LYS A 66 -14.30 16.50 -6.82
CA LYS A 66 -12.86 16.33 -7.01
C LYS A 66 -12.17 15.98 -5.67
N PRO A 67 -11.44 14.86 -5.55
CA PRO A 67 -10.57 14.67 -4.41
C PRO A 67 -9.31 15.52 -4.61
N THR A 68 -9.27 16.73 -4.03
CA THR A 68 -8.05 17.55 -3.91
C THR A 68 -7.12 17.04 -2.80
N THR A 69 -7.14 15.74 -2.56
CA THR A 69 -6.59 15.13 -1.36
C THR A 69 -5.52 14.16 -1.76
N SER A 70 -4.26 14.53 -1.48
CA SER A 70 -3.19 13.53 -1.40
C SER A 70 -3.66 12.42 -0.46
N ILE A 71 -3.56 11.17 -0.93
CA ILE A 71 -3.87 10.03 -0.09
C ILE A 71 -2.60 9.70 0.69
N ARG A 72 -2.71 9.72 2.01
CA ARG A 72 -1.65 9.28 2.91
C ARG A 72 -2.04 7.93 3.47
N ALA A 73 -1.16 6.95 3.31
CA ALA A 73 -1.30 5.64 3.90
C ALA A 73 -0.05 5.31 4.70
N ASN A 74 -0.24 4.88 5.94
CA ASN A 74 0.84 4.30 6.74
C ASN A 74 0.83 2.80 6.49
N ILE A 75 1.89 2.30 5.88
CA ILE A 75 2.05 0.88 5.56
C ILE A 75 3.06 0.31 6.52
N ASN A 76 2.60 -0.59 7.39
CA ASN A 76 3.50 -1.42 8.18
C ASN A 76 4.06 -2.51 7.27
N TYR A 77 5.33 -2.84 7.41
CA TYR A 77 5.96 -3.88 6.61
C TYR A 77 7.16 -4.47 7.32
N VAL A 78 7.51 -5.69 6.92
CA VAL A 78 8.77 -6.33 7.29
C VAL A 78 9.76 -6.19 6.14
N ASP A 79 11.01 -5.88 6.50
CA ASP A 79 12.17 -6.04 5.61
C ASP A 79 13.31 -6.66 6.40
N THR A 80 13.63 -7.90 6.07
CA THR A 80 14.59 -8.72 6.82
C THR A 80 16.03 -8.31 6.58
N ASN A 81 16.33 -7.55 5.52
CA ASN A 81 17.69 -7.10 5.21
C ASN A 81 17.68 -5.79 4.38
N PRO A 82 17.37 -4.64 4.99
CA PRO A 82 17.20 -3.37 4.27
C PRO A 82 18.49 -2.82 3.67
N LEU A 83 19.65 -3.20 4.21
CA LEU A 83 20.97 -2.80 3.72
C LEU A 83 21.53 -3.78 2.67
N GLY A 84 20.71 -4.73 2.21
CA GLY A 84 21.13 -6.06 1.80
C GLY A 84 22.18 -6.20 0.70
N ASP A 85 22.70 -7.42 0.59
CA ASP A 85 23.59 -7.87 -0.48
C ASP A 85 22.81 -7.90 -1.81
N LYS A 86 23.36 -7.28 -2.86
CA LYS A 86 22.77 -7.22 -4.21
C LYS A 86 22.52 -8.61 -4.83
N LYS A 87 23.18 -9.66 -4.31
CA LYS A 87 23.01 -11.04 -4.79
C LYS A 87 21.95 -11.83 -4.03
N GLN A 88 21.41 -11.31 -2.93
CA GLN A 88 20.43 -12.01 -2.14
C GLN A 88 19.07 -12.01 -2.86
N PRO A 89 18.47 -13.19 -3.14
CA PRO A 89 17.16 -13.25 -3.77
C PRO A 89 16.08 -12.66 -2.84
N ILE A 90 15.11 -11.96 -3.42
CA ILE A 90 14.07 -11.24 -2.69
C ILE A 90 12.71 -11.93 -2.89
N VAL A 91 11.97 -12.13 -1.81
CA VAL A 91 10.61 -12.68 -1.81
C VAL A 91 9.64 -11.63 -1.26
N LEU A 92 8.56 -11.37 -2.00
CA LEU A 92 7.42 -10.57 -1.53
C LEU A 92 6.35 -11.51 -0.99
N LEU A 93 6.01 -11.37 0.30
CA LEU A 93 4.97 -12.14 0.96
C LEU A 93 3.73 -11.26 1.16
N VAL A 94 2.61 -11.66 0.57
CA VAL A 94 1.34 -10.93 0.65
C VAL A 94 0.34 -11.76 1.43
N HIS A 95 -0.21 -11.18 2.50
CA HIS A 95 -1.21 -11.86 3.34
C HIS A 95 -2.59 -11.87 2.68
N GLY A 96 -3.45 -12.79 3.12
CA GLY A 96 -4.88 -12.82 2.75
C GLY A 96 -5.74 -11.86 3.57
N TYR A 97 -7.03 -11.79 3.26
CA TYR A 97 -8.02 -11.05 4.05
C TYR A 97 -8.87 -12.01 4.91
N PRO A 98 -9.14 -11.69 6.19
CA PRO A 98 -8.49 -10.66 7.00
C PRO A 98 -7.10 -11.13 7.46
N GLY A 99 -6.11 -10.24 7.50
CA GLY A 99 -4.76 -10.61 7.92
C GLY A 99 -3.79 -9.44 7.90
N THR A 100 -2.58 -9.71 8.40
CA THR A 100 -1.39 -8.85 8.39
C THR A 100 -0.17 -9.70 8.03
N HIS A 101 1.00 -9.08 7.90
CA HIS A 101 2.28 -9.75 7.70
C HIS A 101 2.58 -10.81 8.77
N GLU A 102 2.04 -10.68 9.98
CA GLU A 102 2.19 -11.69 11.05
C GLU A 102 1.70 -13.07 10.62
N SER A 103 0.66 -13.14 9.79
CA SER A 103 0.15 -14.41 9.24
C SER A 103 1.18 -15.14 8.36
N THR A 104 2.17 -14.41 7.85
CA THR A 104 3.24 -14.93 7.00
C THR A 104 4.56 -15.17 7.75
N LYS A 105 4.58 -14.95 9.08
CA LYS A 105 5.79 -15.04 9.92
C LYS A 105 6.58 -16.33 9.72
N ASN A 106 5.92 -17.48 9.70
CA ASN A 106 6.60 -18.77 9.56
C ASN A 106 7.33 -18.88 8.20
N PHE A 107 6.77 -18.28 7.15
CA PHE A 107 7.42 -18.22 5.84
C PHE A 107 8.60 -17.26 5.85
N ILE A 108 8.46 -16.09 6.46
CA ILE A 108 9.57 -15.11 6.63
C ILE A 108 10.77 -15.81 7.25
N GLU A 109 10.56 -16.54 8.36
CA GLU A 109 11.63 -17.24 9.08
C GLU A 109 12.25 -18.37 8.25
N GLU A 110 11.45 -19.15 7.53
CA GLU A 110 11.94 -20.22 6.65
C GLU A 110 12.78 -19.66 5.50
N PHE A 111 12.31 -18.60 4.84
CA PHE A 111 13.00 -17.97 3.73
C PHE A 111 14.29 -17.28 4.18
N GLN A 112 14.30 -16.61 5.33
CA GLN A 112 15.53 -16.07 5.91
C GLN A 112 16.56 -17.17 6.18
N ARG A 113 16.14 -18.31 6.75
CA ARG A 113 17.03 -19.46 6.98
C ARG A 113 17.64 -20.00 5.68
N ARG A 114 16.99 -19.80 4.54
CA ARG A 114 17.46 -20.15 3.19
C ARG A 114 18.17 -19.01 2.46
N ASN A 115 18.55 -17.95 3.16
CA ASN A 115 19.23 -16.77 2.63
C ASN A 115 18.41 -15.96 1.61
N PHE A 116 17.09 -15.86 1.80
CA PHE A 116 16.25 -14.92 1.06
C PHE A 116 16.00 -13.66 1.90
N ARG A 117 15.97 -12.50 1.23
CA ARG A 117 15.41 -11.28 1.79
C ARG A 117 13.90 -11.33 1.65
N CYS A 118 13.17 -11.13 2.73
CA CYS A 118 11.72 -11.10 2.72
C CYS A 118 11.22 -9.67 2.89
N ILE A 119 10.26 -9.29 2.04
CA ILE A 119 9.48 -8.07 2.18
C ILE A 119 8.02 -8.50 2.39
N ALA A 120 7.39 -8.07 3.48
CA ALA A 120 6.00 -8.45 3.80
C ALA A 120 5.21 -7.22 4.29
N PRO A 121 4.48 -6.53 3.41
CA PRO A 121 3.67 -5.37 3.77
C PRO A 121 2.27 -5.75 4.28
N ASP A 122 1.75 -4.94 5.18
CA ASP A 122 0.32 -4.92 5.53
C ASP A 122 -0.43 -4.15 4.45
N MET A 123 -1.31 -4.85 3.74
CA MET A 123 -2.10 -4.25 2.67
C MET A 123 -3.15 -3.30 3.27
N PRO A 124 -3.30 -2.08 2.74
CA PRO A 124 -4.33 -1.15 3.20
C PRO A 124 -5.72 -1.76 2.96
N CYS A 125 -6.55 -1.78 4.00
CA CYS A 125 -7.93 -2.26 3.99
C CYS A 125 -8.96 -1.14 3.83
#